data_AF-A0A535L422-F1
#
_entry.id   AF-A0A535L422-F1
#
_cell.length_a   1.000
_cell.length_b   1.000
_cell.length_c   1.000
_cell.angle_alpha   90.00
_cell.angle_beta   90.00
_cell.angle_gamma   90.00
#
_symmetry.space_group_name_H-M   'P 1'
#
loop_
_entity.id
_entity.type
_entity.pdbx_description
1 polymer ?
#
loop_
_entity_poly.entity_id
_entity_poly.type
_entity_poly.pdbx_seq_one_letter_code
_entity_poly.pdbx_strand_id
1 'polypeptide(L)'
;MNNIIGITGAGPIWHDVMEYVSNLYNYPPDDFNKPSDVHASAVSAYTGLAPHPGEPTVTDWFIDGTQPTIQGTFTKPSPCNGDNCKPPHCKKHCDVPPTN
;
A
#
# COMPACT_ATOMS: atom_id res chain seq x y z
N MET A 1 -6.80 -35.22 10.83
CA MET A 1 -6.09 -33.93 10.74
C MET A 1 -7.07 -32.86 11.17
N ASN A 2 -7.01 -32.43 12.44
CA ASN A 2 -7.95 -31.46 13.01
C ASN A 2 -7.17 -30.19 13.37
N ASN A 3 -7.74 -29.01 13.11
CA ASN A 3 -7.15 -27.69 13.40
C ASN A 3 -5.82 -27.38 12.66
N ILE A 4 -5.61 -27.94 11.47
CA ILE A 4 -4.50 -27.52 10.59
C ILE A 4 -5.06 -26.57 9.54
N ILE A 5 -4.44 -25.39 9.42
CA ILE A 5 -4.84 -24.34 8.48
C ILE A 5 -3.79 -24.19 7.38
N GLY A 6 -4.11 -23.47 6.31
CA GLY A 6 -3.25 -23.37 5.12
C GLY A 6 -1.80 -22.99 5.42
N ILE A 7 -1.57 -22.04 6.34
CA ILE A 7 -0.22 -21.60 6.72
C ILE A 7 0.59 -22.66 7.49
N THR A 8 -0.06 -23.57 8.23
CA THR A 8 0.63 -24.63 9.02
C THR A 8 0.60 -26.01 8.38
N GLY A 9 -0.26 -26.22 7.38
CA GLY A 9 -0.37 -27.48 6.64
C GLY A 9 0.15 -27.37 5.21
N ALA A 10 -0.65 -26.73 4.34
CA ALA A 10 -0.36 -26.69 2.91
C ALA A 10 0.89 -25.87 2.57
N GLY A 11 1.13 -24.76 3.28
CA GLY A 11 2.26 -23.86 3.05
C GLY A 11 3.62 -24.59 3.18
N PRO A 12 3.92 -25.23 4.32
CA PRO A 12 5.17 -25.99 4.49
C PRO A 12 5.32 -27.14 3.49
N ILE A 13 4.23 -27.87 3.20
CA ILE A 13 4.28 -28.96 2.20
C ILE A 13 4.63 -28.41 0.82
N TRP A 14 3.99 -27.31 0.40
CA TRP A 14 4.26 -26.68 -0.90
C TRP A 14 5.68 -26.14 -0.98
N HIS A 15 6.17 -25.51 0.09
CA HIS A 15 7.55 -25.06 0.21
C HIS A 15 8.54 -26.20 -0.06
N ASP A 16 8.43 -27.30 0.68
CA ASP A 16 9.38 -28.42 0.61
C ASP A 16 9.35 -29.10 -0.77
N VAL A 17 8.15 -29.23 -1.35
CA VAL A 17 7.99 -29.78 -2.71
C VAL A 17 8.63 -28.86 -3.74
N MET A 18 8.36 -27.55 -3.71
CA MET A 18 8.90 -26.61 -4.69
C MET A 18 10.41 -26.44 -4.55
N GLU A 19 10.96 -26.44 -3.33
CA GLU A 19 12.40 -26.43 -3.09
C GLU A 19 13.06 -27.69 -3.66
N TYR A 20 12.52 -28.89 -3.33
CA TYR A 20 13.05 -30.15 -3.81
C TYR A 20 13.03 -30.22 -5.35
N VAL A 21 11.90 -29.89 -5.96
CA VAL A 21 11.69 -29.95 -7.41
C VAL A 21 12.56 -28.93 -8.13
N SER A 22 12.64 -27.68 -7.63
CA SER A 22 13.50 -26.64 -8.22
C SER A 22 14.97 -27.05 -8.25
N ASN A 23 15.46 -27.68 -7.17
CA ASN A 23 16.81 -28.19 -7.09
C ASN A 23 17.03 -29.43 -8.00
N LEU A 24 16.06 -30.35 -8.04
CA LEU A 24 16.16 -31.58 -8.85
C LEU A 24 16.22 -31.30 -10.35
N TYR A 25 15.41 -30.36 -10.83
CA TYR A 25 15.32 -30.01 -12.25
C TYR A 25 16.16 -28.79 -12.64
N ASN A 26 16.80 -28.14 -11.67
CA ASN A 26 17.63 -26.94 -11.87
C ASN A 26 16.90 -25.87 -12.70
N TYR A 27 15.66 -25.54 -12.29
CA TYR A 27 14.88 -24.53 -13.00
C TYR A 27 15.60 -23.18 -12.95
N PRO A 28 15.86 -22.54 -14.09
CA PRO A 28 16.43 -21.20 -14.09
C PRO A 28 15.42 -20.21 -13.50
N PRO A 29 15.88 -19.10 -12.91
CA PRO A 29 15.01 -17.98 -12.61
C PRO A 29 14.27 -17.55 -13.87
N ASP A 30 12.94 -17.46 -13.78
CA ASP A 30 12.10 -16.89 -14.83
C ASP A 30 11.62 -15.51 -14.38
N ASP A 31 11.73 -14.55 -15.28
CA ASP A 31 11.29 -13.19 -15.02
C ASP A 31 9.79 -13.07 -15.30
N PHE A 32 9.07 -12.40 -14.40
CA PHE A 32 7.68 -12.05 -14.67
C PHE A 32 7.62 -10.86 -15.64
N ASN A 33 7.41 -11.17 -16.92
CA ASN A 33 7.19 -10.16 -17.94
C ASN A 33 5.84 -9.48 -17.73
N LYS A 34 5.86 -8.30 -17.13
CA LYS A 34 4.67 -7.48 -16.92
C LYS A 34 3.96 -7.22 -18.26
N PRO A 35 2.66 -7.52 -18.38
CA PRO A 35 1.87 -7.15 -19.55
C PRO A 35 1.94 -5.65 -19.84
N SER A 36 1.85 -5.27 -21.13
CA SER A 36 1.98 -3.87 -21.55
C SER A 36 0.83 -2.99 -21.08
N ASP A 37 -0.35 -3.59 -20.88
CA ASP A 37 -1.58 -2.96 -20.43
C ASP A 37 -1.72 -2.92 -18.90
N VAL A 38 -0.70 -3.37 -18.16
CA VAL A 38 -0.67 -3.30 -16.70
C VAL A 38 0.27 -2.19 -16.25
N HIS A 39 -0.22 -1.27 -15.42
CA HIS A 39 0.57 -0.16 -14.89
C HIS A 39 0.30 0.11 -13.41
N ALA A 40 1.30 0.65 -12.75
CA ALA A 40 1.21 1.08 -11.36
C ALA A 40 0.55 2.47 -11.31
N SER A 41 -0.40 2.65 -10.41
CA SER A 41 -1.06 3.93 -10.15
C SER A 41 -1.19 4.20 -8.64
N ALA A 42 -1.27 5.47 -8.27
CA ALA A 42 -1.46 5.88 -6.89
C ALA A 42 -2.95 5.84 -6.53
N VAL A 43 -3.26 5.19 -5.40
CA VAL A 43 -4.62 5.14 -4.83
C VAL A 43 -4.61 5.61 -3.38
N SER A 44 -5.79 5.99 -2.87
CA SER A 44 -5.98 6.32 -1.45
C SER A 44 -5.48 5.17 -0.57
N ALA A 45 -4.56 5.48 0.36
CA ALA A 45 -4.06 4.50 1.33
C ALA A 45 -5.14 3.98 2.30
N TYR A 46 -6.28 4.66 2.37
CA TYR A 46 -7.39 4.31 3.27
C TYR A 46 -8.48 3.50 2.58
N THR A 47 -8.76 3.80 1.31
CA THR A 47 -9.94 3.26 0.61
C THR A 47 -9.61 2.48 -0.65
N GLY A 48 -8.40 2.60 -1.20
CA GLY A 48 -8.06 2.05 -2.51
C GLY A 48 -8.73 2.75 -3.69
N LEU A 49 -9.48 3.83 -3.44
CA LEU A 49 -10.16 4.64 -4.45
C LEU A 49 -9.24 5.73 -5.03
N ALA A 50 -9.76 6.52 -5.97
CA ALA A 50 -9.04 7.69 -6.49
C ALA A 50 -8.69 8.63 -5.32
N PRO A 51 -7.42 9.04 -5.17
CA PRO A 51 -7.02 9.84 -4.03
C PRO A 51 -7.47 11.28 -4.14
N HIS A 52 -7.69 11.93 -3.00
CA HIS A 52 -7.85 13.37 -2.93
C HIS A 52 -6.51 14.11 -2.90
N PRO A 53 -6.47 15.39 -3.31
CA PRO A 53 -5.27 16.22 -3.16
C PRO A 53 -4.79 16.30 -1.70
N GLY A 54 -3.58 15.81 -1.44
CA GLY A 54 -2.97 15.78 -0.11
C GLY A 54 -3.40 14.61 0.78
N GLU A 55 -4.14 13.64 0.23
CA GLU A 55 -4.40 12.36 0.88
C GLU A 55 -3.17 11.45 0.80
N PRO A 56 -2.84 10.68 1.86
CA PRO A 56 -1.84 9.61 1.78
C PRO A 56 -2.18 8.59 0.70
N THR A 57 -1.19 8.20 -0.10
CA THR A 57 -1.36 7.24 -1.19
C THR A 57 -0.51 5.99 -1.02
N VAL A 58 -0.96 4.90 -1.62
CA VAL A 58 -0.18 3.68 -1.87
C VAL A 58 -0.17 3.39 -3.37
N THR A 59 0.80 2.60 -3.82
CA THR A 59 0.88 2.15 -5.21
C THR A 59 0.18 0.82 -5.36
N ASP A 60 -0.68 0.71 -6.38
CA ASP A 60 -1.32 -0.55 -6.77
C ASP A 60 -1.26 -0.73 -8.29
N TRP A 61 -1.44 -1.96 -8.78
CA TRP A 61 -1.32 -2.33 -10.19
C TRP A 61 -2.70 -2.50 -10.82
N PHE A 62 -2.91 -1.86 -11.97
CA PHE A 62 -4.17 -1.85 -12.70
C PHE A 62 -3.97 -2.21 -14.15
N ILE A 63 -5.01 -2.78 -14.75
CA ILE A 63 -5.13 -2.89 -16.19
C ILE A 63 -5.59 -1.53 -16.74
N ASP A 64 -5.16 -1.17 -17.93
CA ASP A 64 -5.56 0.08 -18.59
C ASP A 64 -7.10 0.24 -18.59
N GLY A 65 -7.56 1.38 -18.07
CA GLY A 65 -8.98 1.72 -17.98
C GLY A 65 -9.72 1.17 -16.75
N THR A 66 -9.05 0.42 -15.86
CA THR A 66 -9.66 -0.12 -14.63
C THR A 66 -9.24 0.62 -13.36
N GLN A 67 -8.55 1.74 -13.48
CA GLN A 67 -8.15 2.57 -12.34
C GLN A 67 -9.40 3.12 -11.67
N PRO A 68 -9.42 3.25 -10.33
CA PRO A 68 -10.54 3.86 -9.65
C PRO A 68 -10.70 5.31 -10.11
N THR A 69 -11.92 5.68 -10.50
CA THR A 69 -12.27 7.03 -10.94
C THR A 69 -13.12 7.78 -9.91
N ILE A 70 -13.71 7.04 -8.97
CA ILE A 70 -14.49 7.58 -7.86
C ILE A 70 -13.56 7.83 -6.68
N GLN A 71 -13.75 8.96 -5.99
CA GLN A 71 -13.03 9.27 -4.76
C GLN A 71 -13.87 8.90 -3.54
N GLY A 72 -13.21 8.44 -2.48
CA GLY A 72 -13.85 8.21 -1.16
C GLY A 72 -14.05 9.51 -0.38
N THR A 73 -14.49 9.41 0.88
CA THR A 73 -14.54 10.56 1.79
C THR A 73 -13.18 10.79 2.43
N PHE A 74 -12.56 11.94 2.16
CA PHE A 74 -11.33 12.37 2.81
C PHE A 74 -11.47 13.82 3.29
N THR A 75 -11.16 14.04 4.57
CA THR A 75 -11.08 15.38 5.14
C THR A 75 -9.61 15.69 5.39
N LYS A 76 -9.06 16.61 4.59
CA LYS A 76 -7.69 17.10 4.80
C LYS A 76 -7.60 17.72 6.21
N PRO A 77 -6.60 17.34 7.02
CA PRO A 77 -6.38 18.00 8.30
C PRO A 77 -6.14 19.50 8.08
N SER A 78 -6.77 20.34 8.90
CA SER A 78 -6.59 21.80 8.83
C SER A 78 -5.12 22.16 8.99
N PRO A 79 -4.59 23.09 8.18
CA PRO A 79 -3.23 23.56 8.36
C PRO A 79 -3.06 24.19 9.75
N CYS A 80 -1.89 23.98 10.35
CA CYS A 80 -1.51 24.59 11.62
C CYS A 80 -1.17 26.07 11.42
N ASN A 81 -2.18 26.94 11.25
CA ASN A 81 -1.98 28.38 11.08
C ASN A 81 -2.69 29.16 12.20
N GLY A 82 -1.95 30.06 12.88
CA GLY A 82 -2.46 31.04 13.84
C GLY A 82 -1.81 30.97 15.23
N ASP A 83 -1.79 32.11 15.92
CA ASP A 83 -1.44 32.20 17.34
C ASP A 83 -2.44 31.33 18.14
N ASN A 84 -1.91 30.38 18.94
CA ASN A 84 -2.61 29.43 19.82
C ASN A 84 -2.83 27.99 19.33
N CYS A 85 -2.08 27.48 18.36
CA CYS A 85 -1.95 26.02 18.11
C CYS A 85 -3.27 25.24 18.10
N LYS A 86 -4.29 25.78 17.43
CA LYS A 86 -5.52 25.05 17.13
C LYS A 86 -5.44 24.62 15.68
N PRO A 87 -5.58 23.33 15.34
CA PRO A 87 -6.07 22.17 16.14
C PRO A 87 -5.04 21.42 17.03
N PRO A 88 -5.47 20.54 17.97
CA PRO A 88 -4.62 19.90 19.00
C PRO A 88 -3.43 19.08 18.49
N HIS A 89 -3.47 18.62 17.24
CA HIS A 89 -2.37 17.87 16.61
C HIS A 89 -1.17 18.76 16.23
N CYS A 90 -1.34 20.09 16.26
CA CYS A 90 -0.30 21.07 15.92
C CYS A 90 0.70 21.36 17.06
N LYS A 91 0.50 20.78 18.26
CA LYS A 91 1.34 21.05 19.44
C LYS A 91 2.84 20.79 19.25
N LYS A 92 3.24 19.91 18.33
CA LYS A 92 4.65 19.58 18.05
C LYS A 92 5.35 20.52 17.05
N HIS A 93 4.61 21.42 16.40
CA HIS A 93 5.14 22.32 15.36
C HIS A 93 5.10 23.81 15.75
N CYS A 94 4.68 24.13 16.97
CA CYS A 94 4.54 25.49 17.47
C CYS A 94 5.78 26.06 18.18
N ASP A 95 6.92 25.36 18.19
CA ASP A 95 8.13 25.81 18.89
C ASP A 95 8.93 26.90 18.12
N VAL A 96 8.32 27.54 17.10
CA VAL A 96 8.95 28.70 16.45
C VAL A 96 8.47 29.96 17.17
N PRO A 97 9.34 30.68 17.90
CA PRO A 97 8.93 31.92 18.57
C PRO A 97 8.47 32.94 17.53
N PRO A 98 7.45 33.76 17.82
CA PRO A 98 6.98 34.78 16.91
C PRO A 98 8.16 35.69 16.53
N THR A 99 8.49 35.76 15.24
CA THR A 99 9.41 36.76 14.72
C THR A 99 8.75 38.12 14.90
N ASN A 100 9.39 38.98 15.70
CA ASN A 100 9.02 40.39 15.90
C ASN A 100 8.82 41.15 14.59
#